data_AF-A0A2W7JRQ4-F1
#
_entry.id   AF-A0A2W7JRQ4-F1
#
_cell.length_a   1.000
_cell.length_b   1.000
_cell.length_c   1.000
_cell.angle_alpha   90.00
_cell.angle_beta   90.00
_cell.angle_gamma   90.00
#
_symmetry.space_group_name_H-M   'P 1'
#
loop_
_entity.id
_entity.type
_entity.pdbx_description
1 polymer ?
#
loop_
_entity_poly.entity_id
_entity_poly.type
_entity_poly.pdbx_seq_one_letter_code
_entity_poly.pdbx_strand_id
1 'polypeptide(L)'
;MEILIKITTFLLLGLILIFPILILKRLKKNILLNYSLLSLLILAILIVIFTWWNNQSDLILLNNFGYNINGMNHNEIYENVASVNMEKVKNIETSIMGISWPLKAVFGFATFIPYLILLYIGKIVLDRMKNKSIT
;
A
#
# COMPACT_ATOMS: atom_id res chain seq x y z
N MET A 1 -12.18 12.99 -9.58
CA MET A 1 -10.90 12.25 -9.62
C MET A 1 -10.44 11.82 -8.23
N GLU A 2 -10.36 12.73 -7.25
CA GLU A 2 -9.91 12.42 -5.88
C GLU A 2 -10.63 11.23 -5.21
N ILE A 3 -11.96 11.16 -5.31
CA ILE A 3 -12.75 10.08 -4.68
C ILE A 3 -12.40 8.72 -5.28
N LEU A 4 -12.20 8.63 -6.60
CA LEU A 4 -11.83 7.39 -7.26
C LEU A 4 -10.46 6.91 -6.79
N ILE A 5 -9.49 7.82 -6.68
CA ILE A 5 -8.15 7.52 -6.16
C ILE A 5 -8.20 7.06 -4.70
N LYS A 6 -9.04 7.68 -3.87
CA LYS A 6 -9.24 7.27 -2.47
C LYS A 6 -9.85 5.86 -2.38
N ILE A 7 -10.84 5.55 -3.23
CA ILE A 7 -11.47 4.23 -3.25
C ILE A 7 -10.47 3.17 -3.70
N THR A 8 -9.71 3.42 -4.77
CA THR A 8 -8.74 2.44 -5.29
C THR A 8 -7.58 2.19 -4.32
N THR A 9 -7.05 3.25 -3.69
CA THR A 9 -6.02 3.11 -2.64
C THR A 9 -6.55 2.33 -1.43
N PHE A 10 -7.78 2.60 -0.98
CA PHE A 10 -8.40 1.85 0.10
C PHE A 10 -8.63 0.38 -0.26
N LEU A 11 -9.07 0.08 -1.48
CA LEU A 11 -9.23 -1.29 -1.97
C LEU A 11 -7.89 -2.04 -2.00
N LEU A 12 -6.84 -1.43 -2.53
CA LEU A 12 -5.50 -2.05 -2.56
C LEU A 12 -4.96 -2.33 -1.15
N LEU A 13 -5.16 -1.40 -0.22
CA LEU A 13 -4.78 -1.60 1.18
C LEU A 13 -5.57 -2.75 1.81
N GLY A 14 -6.88 -2.83 1.55
CA GLY A 14 -7.70 -3.96 1.96
C GLY A 14 -7.20 -5.29 1.42
N LEU A 15 -6.79 -5.34 0.14
CA LEU A 15 -6.21 -6.54 -0.47
C LEU A 15 -4.91 -6.97 0.23
N ILE A 16 -4.00 -6.03 0.51
CA ILE A 16 -2.75 -6.32 1.23
C ILE A 16 -3.01 -6.99 2.59
N LEU A 17 -4.04 -6.54 3.32
CA LEU A 17 -4.39 -7.10 4.63
C LEU A 17 -5.09 -8.46 4.51
N ILE A 18 -6.00 -8.62 3.55
CA ILE A 18 -6.86 -9.81 3.43
C ILE A 18 -6.11 -10.99 2.81
N PHE A 19 -5.21 -10.76 1.84
CA PHE A 19 -4.56 -11.83 1.08
C PHE A 19 -3.80 -12.83 1.98
N PRO A 20 -2.95 -12.40 2.92
CA PRO A 20 -2.27 -13.33 3.83
C PRO A 20 -3.24 -14.19 4.65
N ILE A 21 -4.41 -13.66 5.03
CA ILE A 21 -5.43 -14.41 5.77
C ILE A 21 -6.07 -15.47 4.87
N LEU A 22 -6.36 -15.14 3.61
CA LEU A 22 -6.93 -16.08 2.65
C LEU A 22 -5.98 -17.25 2.35
N ILE A 23 -4.68 -16.97 2.16
CA ILE A 23 -3.65 -17.99 1.95
C ILE A 23 -3.60 -18.93 3.16
N LEU A 24 -3.63 -18.35 4.38
CA LEU A 24 -3.57 -19.09 5.62
C LEU A 24 -4.78 -20.03 5.82
N LYS A 25 -5.97 -19.62 5.39
CA LYS A 25 -7.19 -20.46 5.41
C LYS A 25 -7.14 -21.61 4.41
N ARG A 26 -6.48 -21.43 3.25
CA ARG A 26 -6.45 -22.41 2.17
C ARG A 26 -5.41 -23.51 2.38
N LEU A 27 -4.32 -23.23 3.09
CA LEU A 27 -3.23 -24.19 3.33
C LEU A 27 -3.56 -25.18 4.45
N LYS A 28 -3.54 -26.49 4.12
CA LYS A 28 -3.86 -27.62 5.02
C LYS A 28 -2.64 -28.38 5.57
N LYS A 29 -1.50 -28.41 4.87
CA LYS A 29 -0.28 -29.20 5.22
C LYS A 29 1.00 -28.43 4.84
N ASN A 30 2.12 -28.69 5.53
CA ASN A 30 3.40 -27.95 5.42
C ASN A 30 3.22 -26.43 5.61
N ILE A 31 2.62 -26.08 6.75
CA ILE A 31 1.93 -24.80 6.94
C ILE A 31 2.91 -23.62 6.96
N LEU A 32 4.09 -23.72 7.57
CA LEU A 32 4.93 -22.54 7.77
C LEU A 32 5.67 -22.09 6.50
N LEU A 33 6.48 -22.98 5.91
CA LEU A 33 7.38 -22.58 4.82
C LEU A 33 6.62 -22.20 3.54
N ASN A 34 5.60 -22.99 3.18
CA ASN A 34 4.76 -22.70 2.02
C ASN A 34 3.93 -21.42 2.23
N TYR A 35 3.38 -21.20 3.43
CA TYR A 35 2.65 -19.99 3.76
C TYR A 35 3.53 -18.75 3.64
N SER A 36 4.70 -18.78 4.27
CA SER A 36 5.62 -17.64 4.30
C SER A 36 6.09 -17.28 2.90
N LEU A 37 6.51 -18.26 2.08
CA LEU A 37 6.98 -17.99 0.72
C LEU A 37 5.87 -17.43 -0.19
N LEU A 38 4.69 -18.06 -0.20
CA LEU A 38 3.56 -17.57 -1.01
C LEU A 38 3.08 -16.19 -0.55
N SER A 39 2.98 -15.98 0.76
CA SER A 39 2.52 -14.71 1.31
C SER A 39 3.53 -13.60 1.05
N LEU A 40 4.83 -13.86 1.20
CA LEU A 40 5.88 -12.88 0.89
C LEU A 40 5.87 -12.51 -0.59
N LEU A 41 5.76 -13.48 -1.49
CA LEU A 41 5.75 -13.23 -2.94
C LEU A 41 4.54 -12.39 -3.35
N ILE A 42 3.34 -12.76 -2.89
CA ILE A 42 2.11 -12.03 -3.19
C ILE A 42 2.15 -10.63 -2.57
N LEU A 43 2.60 -10.51 -1.33
CA LEU A 43 2.71 -9.23 -0.63
C LEU A 43 3.71 -8.30 -1.31
N ALA A 44 4.85 -8.81 -1.79
CA ALA A 44 5.82 -8.02 -2.55
C ALA A 44 5.18 -7.43 -3.82
N ILE A 45 4.48 -8.25 -4.59
CA ILE A 45 3.78 -7.81 -5.81
C ILE A 45 2.72 -6.76 -5.47
N LEU A 46 1.89 -7.00 -4.45
CA LEU A 46 0.84 -6.07 -4.04
C LEU A 46 1.40 -4.74 -3.56
N ILE A 47 2.50 -4.73 -2.80
CA ILE A 47 3.12 -3.51 -2.29
C ILE A 47 3.77 -2.71 -3.43
N VAL A 48 4.40 -3.39 -4.40
CA VAL A 48 4.92 -2.73 -5.60
C VAL A 48 3.77 -2.07 -6.39
N ILE A 49 2.69 -2.79 -6.64
CA ILE A 49 1.51 -2.23 -7.32
C ILE A 49 0.92 -1.06 -6.53
N PHE A 50 0.80 -1.19 -5.21
CA PHE A 50 0.23 -0.16 -4.34
C PHE A 50 1.06 1.12 -4.35
N THR A 51 2.38 1.01 -4.17
CA THR A 51 3.27 2.17 -4.14
C THR A 51 3.42 2.83 -5.51
N TRP A 52 3.47 2.04 -6.58
CA TRP A 52 3.43 2.55 -7.94
C TRP A 52 2.12 3.29 -8.23
N TRP A 53 0.97 2.69 -7.88
CA TRP A 53 -0.34 3.31 -8.06
C TRP A 53 -0.47 4.61 -7.28
N ASN A 54 0.02 4.66 -6.03
CA ASN A 54 -0.03 5.87 -5.22
C ASN A 54 0.77 7.00 -5.87
N ASN A 55 1.97 6.71 -6.37
CA ASN A 55 2.80 7.70 -7.07
C ASN A 55 2.14 8.19 -8.37
N GLN A 56 1.57 7.28 -9.17
CA GLN A 56 0.87 7.66 -10.40
C GLN A 56 -0.39 8.48 -10.11
N SER A 57 -1.13 8.11 -9.06
CA SER A 57 -2.33 8.82 -8.63
C SER A 57 -2.03 10.25 -8.19
N ASP A 58 -0.92 10.44 -7.46
CA ASP A 58 -0.44 11.75 -7.03
C ASP A 58 -0.08 12.63 -8.24
N LEU A 59 0.59 12.08 -9.25
CA LEU A 59 0.89 12.79 -10.50
C LEU A 59 -0.37 13.18 -11.29
N ILE A 60 -1.35 12.26 -11.36
CA ILE A 60 -2.64 12.53 -12.02
C ILE A 60 -3.40 13.64 -11.28
N LEU A 61 -3.35 13.66 -9.94
CA LEU A 61 -3.97 14.71 -9.13
C LEU A 61 -3.31 16.07 -9.35
N LEU A 62 -1.97 16.12 -9.35
CA LEU A 62 -1.23 17.35 -9.65
C LEU A 62 -1.64 17.92 -11.00
N ASN A 63 -1.63 17.09 -12.06
CA ASN A 63 -2.04 17.52 -13.39
C ASN A 63 -3.50 18.02 -13.41
N ASN A 64 -4.40 17.33 -12.69
CA ASN A 64 -5.80 17.74 -12.57
C ASN A 64 -5.99 19.06 -11.80
N PHE A 65 -5.06 19.43 -10.93
CA PHE A 65 -5.07 20.74 -10.25
C PHE A 65 -4.42 21.86 -11.06
N GLY A 66 -3.92 21.58 -12.27
CA GLY A 66 -3.21 22.56 -13.10
C GLY A 66 -1.74 22.74 -12.74
N TYR A 67 -1.17 21.82 -11.94
CA TYR A 67 0.26 21.85 -11.61
C TYR A 67 1.10 21.48 -12.84
N ASN A 68 2.02 22.36 -13.21
CA ASN A 68 2.92 22.15 -14.35
C ASN A 68 4.21 21.48 -13.90
N ILE A 69 4.31 20.16 -14.12
CA ILE A 69 5.49 19.34 -13.75
C ILE A 69 6.75 19.78 -14.51
N ASN A 70 6.61 20.42 -15.67
CA ASN A 70 7.73 20.86 -16.52
C ASN A 70 8.08 22.34 -16.33
N GLY A 71 7.43 23.06 -15.41
CA GLY A 71 7.71 24.48 -15.16
C GLY A 71 9.14 24.68 -14.66
N MET A 72 9.81 25.73 -15.16
CA MET A 72 11.20 26.03 -14.79
C MET A 72 11.31 26.98 -13.60
N ASN A 73 10.20 27.62 -13.19
CA ASN A 73 10.15 28.49 -12.03
C ASN A 73 8.84 28.31 -11.24
N HIS A 74 8.82 28.80 -9.98
CA HIS A 74 7.69 28.64 -9.07
C HIS A 74 6.39 29.28 -9.60
N ASN A 75 6.50 30.32 -10.43
CA ASN A 75 5.32 30.97 -11.01
C ASN A 75 4.70 30.10 -12.11
N GLU A 76 5.51 29.53 -12.99
CA GLU A 76 5.09 28.60 -14.07
C GLU A 76 4.55 27.28 -13.53
N ILE A 77 5.13 26.76 -12.44
CA ILE A 77 4.71 25.49 -11.83
C ILE A 77 3.28 25.60 -11.26
N TYR A 78 2.95 26.76 -10.71
CA TYR A 78 1.70 26.99 -9.97
C TYR A 78 0.69 27.90 -10.70
N GLU A 79 1.00 28.36 -11.91
CA GLU A 79 0.24 29.38 -12.64
C GLU A 79 -1.25 29.04 -12.76
N ASN A 80 -1.57 27.78 -13.04
CA ASN A 80 -2.93 27.31 -13.25
C ASN A 80 -3.56 26.68 -12.00
N VAL A 81 -2.86 26.70 -10.87
CA VAL A 81 -3.34 26.11 -9.61
C VAL A 81 -4.23 27.10 -8.89
N ALA A 82 -5.50 26.73 -8.70
CA ALA A 82 -6.43 27.53 -7.91
C ALA A 82 -5.94 27.73 -6.47
N SER A 83 -6.09 28.93 -5.91
CA SER A 83 -5.62 29.28 -4.57
C SER A 83 -6.15 28.35 -3.46
N VAL A 84 -7.37 27.83 -3.62
CA VAL A 84 -8.01 26.87 -2.70
C VAL A 84 -7.29 25.51 -2.68
N ASN A 85 -6.59 25.14 -3.75
CA ASN A 85 -5.89 23.86 -3.88
C ASN A 85 -4.37 23.96 -3.65
N MET A 86 -3.83 25.18 -3.46
CA MET A 86 -2.40 25.42 -3.26
C MET A 86 -1.78 24.58 -2.14
N GLU A 87 -2.45 24.52 -0.98
CA GLU A 87 -1.96 23.74 0.17
C GLU A 87 -1.91 22.24 -0.15
N LYS A 88 -2.95 21.71 -0.82
CA LYS A 88 -3.01 20.30 -1.22
C LYS A 88 -1.90 19.97 -2.21
N VAL A 89 -1.68 20.82 -3.20
CA VAL A 89 -0.65 20.64 -4.22
C VAL A 89 0.75 20.63 -3.60
N LYS A 90 1.05 21.55 -2.68
CA LYS A 90 2.33 21.56 -1.93
C LYS A 90 2.55 20.28 -1.13
N ASN A 91 1.51 19.77 -0.48
CA ASN A 91 1.60 18.51 0.27
C ASN A 91 1.90 17.32 -0.65
N ILE A 92 1.28 17.28 -1.83
CA ILE A 92 1.52 16.23 -2.82
C ILE A 92 2.93 16.36 -3.42
N GLU A 93 3.37 17.57 -3.77
CA GLU A 93 4.74 17.84 -4.26
C GLU A 93 5.80 17.32 -3.27
N THR A 94 5.64 17.66 -1.99
CA THR A 94 6.54 17.21 -0.91
C THR A 94 6.57 15.68 -0.79
N SER A 95 5.40 15.03 -0.94
CA SER A 95 5.29 13.56 -0.93
C SER A 95 6.05 12.89 -2.09
N ILE A 96 6.01 13.49 -3.29
CA ILE A 96 6.65 12.94 -4.50
C ILE A 96 8.16 13.20 -4.49
N MET A 97 8.61 14.38 -4.09
CA MET A 97 10.02 14.78 -4.17
C MET A 97 10.93 14.14 -3.11
N GLY A 98 10.39 13.69 -1.98
CA GLY A 98 11.20 13.16 -0.87
C GLY A 98 11.79 11.78 -1.14
N ILE A 99 10.94 10.75 -1.28
CA ILE A 99 11.35 9.35 -1.42
C ILE A 99 10.67 8.76 -2.66
N SER A 100 11.48 8.24 -3.59
CA SER A 100 10.96 7.59 -4.78
C SER A 100 10.11 6.36 -4.44
N TRP A 101 9.12 6.07 -5.29
CA TRP A 101 8.19 4.96 -5.07
C TRP A 101 8.86 3.58 -4.90
N PRO A 102 9.98 3.24 -5.56
CA PRO A 102 10.63 1.94 -5.35
C PRO A 102 11.14 1.78 -3.93
N LEU A 103 11.70 2.85 -3.35
CA LEU A 103 12.21 2.82 -1.98
C LEU A 103 11.06 2.74 -0.97
N LYS A 104 9.94 3.43 -1.23
CA LYS A 104 8.68 3.27 -0.46
C LYS A 104 8.20 1.82 -0.49
N ALA A 105 8.34 1.12 -1.62
CA ALA A 105 7.96 -0.29 -1.75
C ALA A 105 8.82 -1.20 -0.86
N VAL A 106 10.14 -0.98 -0.81
CA VAL A 106 11.06 -1.75 0.04
C VAL A 106 10.73 -1.58 1.51
N PHE A 107 10.55 -0.33 1.97
CA PHE A 107 10.19 -0.05 3.37
C PHE A 107 8.81 -0.57 3.74
N GLY A 108 7.84 -0.41 2.85
CA GLY A 108 6.50 -0.99 3.02
C GLY A 108 6.59 -2.50 3.18
N PHE A 109 7.30 -3.18 2.29
CA PHE A 109 7.49 -4.63 2.36
C PHE A 109 8.11 -5.08 3.69
N ALA A 110 9.20 -4.45 4.11
CA ALA A 110 9.86 -4.76 5.38
C ALA A 110 8.91 -4.59 6.59
N THR A 111 8.06 -3.56 6.56
CA THR A 111 7.10 -3.27 7.65
C THR A 111 5.98 -4.32 7.74
N PHE A 112 5.62 -4.95 6.63
CA PHE A 112 4.60 -6.00 6.59
C PHE A 112 5.13 -7.42 6.90
N ILE A 113 6.45 -7.62 7.01
CA ILE A 113 7.02 -8.93 7.41
C ILE A 113 6.56 -9.34 8.82
N PRO A 114 6.67 -8.48 9.86
CA PRO A 114 6.15 -8.80 11.20
C PRO A 114 4.66 -9.17 11.21
N TYR A 115 3.85 -8.55 10.35
CA TYR A 115 2.43 -8.85 10.24
C TYR A 115 2.16 -10.30 9.83
N LEU A 116 2.92 -10.83 8.87
CA LEU A 116 2.78 -12.23 8.44
C LEU A 116 3.09 -13.21 9.59
N ILE A 117 4.08 -12.90 10.42
CA ILE A 117 4.45 -13.71 11.59
C ILE A 117 3.32 -13.70 12.62
N LEU A 118 2.76 -12.53 12.92
CA LEU A 118 1.66 -12.38 13.87
C LEU A 118 0.41 -13.15 13.42
N LEU A 119 0.06 -13.10 12.13
CA LEU A 119 -1.06 -13.87 11.59
C LEU A 119 -0.86 -15.38 11.76
N TYR A 120 0.36 -15.87 11.50
CA TYR A 120 0.68 -17.27 11.65
C TYR A 120 0.57 -17.73 13.11
N ILE A 121 1.15 -16.97 14.04
CA ILE A 121 1.06 -17.23 15.48
C ILE A 121 -0.41 -17.20 15.94
N GLY A 122 -1.17 -16.20 15.50
CA GLY A 122 -2.59 -16.06 15.82
C GLY A 122 -3.39 -17.29 15.43
N LYS A 123 -3.14 -17.86 14.24
CA LYS A 123 -3.77 -19.13 13.84
C LYS A 123 -3.40 -20.28 14.76
N ILE A 124 -2.13 -20.45 15.13
CA ILE A 124 -1.72 -21.51 16.06
C ILE A 124 -2.45 -21.39 17.39
N VAL A 125 -2.58 -20.18 17.94
CA VAL A 125 -3.29 -19.94 19.19
C VAL A 125 -4.77 -20.30 19.06
N LEU A 126 -5.43 -19.86 17.99
CA LEU A 126 -6.84 -20.17 17.72
C LEU A 126 -7.08 -21.67 17.56
N ASP A 127 -6.22 -22.37 16.82
CA ASP A 127 -6.32 -23.82 16.63
C ASP A 127 -6.14 -24.57 17.96
N ARG A 128 -5.22 -24.11 18.82
CA ARG A 128 -5.02 -24.68 20.18
C ARG A 128 -6.21 -24.44 21.09
N MET A 129 -6.81 -23.25 21.07
CA MET A 129 -8.00 -22.94 21.88
C MET A 129 -9.19 -23.80 21.44
N LYS A 130 -9.40 -23.94 20.13
CA LYS A 130 -10.47 -24.77 19.58
C LYS A 130 -10.34 -26.23 20.00
N ASN A 131 -9.12 -26.79 19.94
CA ASN A 131 -8.89 -28.18 20.36
C ASN A 131 -9.09 -28.41 21.86
N LYS A 132 -8.74 -27.44 22.72
CA LYS A 132 -9.00 -27.52 24.17
C LYS A 132 -10.47 -27.43 24.54
N SER A 133 -11.32 -26.80 23.72
CA SER A 133 -12.76 -26.69 23.98
C SER A 133 -13.57 -27.94 23.63
N ILE A 134 -12.96 -28.90 22.92
CA ILE A 134 -13.61 -30.12 22.40
C ILE A 134 -13.26 -31.36 23.25
N THR A 135 -12.22 -31.27 24.10
CA THR A 135 -11.84 -32.25 25.12
C THR A 135 -12.41 -31.89 26.47
#